data_AF-A0A3A4V0J5-F1
#
_entry.id   AF-A0A3A4V0J5-F1
#
_cell.length_a   1.000
_cell.length_b   1.000
_cell.length_c   1.000
_cell.angle_alpha   90.00
_cell.angle_beta   90.00
_cell.angle_gamma   90.00
#
_symmetry.space_group_name_H-M   'P 1'
#
loop_
_entity.id
_entity.type
_entity.pdbx_description
1 polymer ?
#
loop_
_entity_poly.entity_id
_entity_poly.type
_entity_poly.pdbx_seq_one_letter_code
_entity_poly.pdbx_strand_id
1 'polypeptide(L)' 'MIIKTEGICGGDARVDGTRIPVWMLEILRQAGCSEIQILNEYPHLNLNELREAFSYADNNSKEIQNLINLINYTYE' A
#
# COMPACT_ATOMS: atom_id res chain seq x y z
N MET A 1 1.42 -11.50 -3.67
CA MET A 1 2.68 -11.58 -2.90
C MET A 1 3.13 -10.17 -2.55
N ILE A 2 3.45 -9.90 -1.29
CA ILE A 2 4.06 -8.62 -0.88
C ILE A 2 5.58 -8.75 -0.82
N ILE A 3 6.27 -7.84 -1.51
CA ILE A 3 7.74 -7.85 -1.59
C ILE A 3 8.35 -6.49 -1.25
N LYS A 4 9.54 -6.53 -0.66
CA LYS A 4 10.42 -5.37 -0.45
C LYS A 4 11.64 -5.53 -1.34
N THR A 5 11.98 -4.48 -2.09
CA THR A 5 13.16 -4.50 -2.97
C THR A 5 13.85 -3.16 -2.85
N GLU A 6 15.10 -3.16 -2.40
CA GLU A 6 15.90 -1.94 -2.31
C GLU A 6 15.91 -1.18 -3.65
N GLY A 7 15.71 0.14 -3.59
CA GLY A 7 15.66 0.99 -4.78
C GLY A 7 14.34 0.99 -5.57
N ILE A 8 13.34 0.17 -5.19
CA ILE A 8 11.99 0.22 -5.76
C ILE A 8 11.02 0.69 -4.68
N CYS A 9 10.23 1.74 -4.96
CA CYS A 9 9.34 2.37 -3.98
C CYS A 9 10.08 2.73 -2.67
N GLY A 10 11.33 3.21 -2.77
CA GLY A 10 12.14 3.54 -1.59
C GLY A 10 12.62 2.34 -0.75
N GLY A 11 12.34 1.10 -1.18
CA GLY A 11 12.55 -0.10 -0.38
C GLY A 11 11.30 -0.58 0.36
N ASP A 12 10.18 0.14 0.25
CA ASP A 12 8.95 -0.15 0.95
C ASP A 12 8.26 -1.42 0.44
N ALA A 13 7.40 -1.98 1.29
CA ALA A 13 6.53 -3.09 0.91
C ALA A 13 5.60 -2.67 -0.23
N ARG A 14 5.52 -3.50 -1.28
CA ARG A 14 4.63 -3.30 -2.43
C ARG A 14 4.02 -4.62 -2.89
N VAL A 15 2.96 -4.52 -3.69
CA VAL A 15 2.42 -5.67 -4.40
C VAL A 15 3.39 -6.09 -5.50
N ASP A 16 3.77 -7.37 -5.51
CA ASP A 16 4.68 -7.93 -6.53
C ASP A 16 4.17 -7.68 -7.95
N GLY A 17 5.10 -7.48 -8.89
CA GLY A 17 4.78 -7.11 -10.27
C GLY A 17 4.28 -5.68 -10.47
N THR A 18 4.09 -4.90 -9.40
CA THR A 18 3.63 -3.50 -9.47
C THR A 18 4.61 -2.53 -8.83
N ARG A 19 4.37 -1.23 -9.04
CA ARG A 19 4.96 -0.13 -8.25
C ARG A 19 3.93 0.50 -7.32
N ILE A 20 3.04 -0.33 -6.76
CA ILE A 20 1.98 0.11 -5.85
C ILE A 20 2.39 -0.27 -4.42
N PRO A 21 2.86 0.69 -3.61
CA PRO A 21 3.28 0.42 -2.25
C PRO A 21 2.08 0.18 -1.34
N VAL A 22 2.27 -0.66 -0.32
CA VAL A 22 1.22 -1.06 0.62
C VAL A 22 0.71 0.14 1.42
N TRP A 23 1.61 1.07 1.81
CA TRP A 23 1.21 2.27 2.55
C TRP A 23 0.24 3.16 1.76
N MET A 24 0.33 3.19 0.43
CA MET A 24 -0.57 3.99 -0.41
C MET A 24 -1.97 3.39 -0.43
N LEU A 25 -2.06 2.06 -0.55
CA LEU A 25 -3.33 1.34 -0.44
C LEU A 25 -3.96 1.56 0.93
N GLU A 26 -3.14 1.56 1.99
CA GLU A 26 -3.61 1.84 3.34
C GLU A 26 -4.14 3.27 3.50
N ILE A 27 -3.51 4.28 2.90
CA ILE A 27 -4.04 5.65 2.88
C ILE A 27 -5.43 5.69 2.24
N LEU A 28 -5.62 5.02 1.09
CA LEU A 28 -6.92 4.96 0.42
C LEU A 28 -7.97 4.27 1.30
N ARG A 29 -7.60 3.18 1.98
CA ARG A 29 -8.47 2.49 2.94
C ARG A 29 -8.86 3.42 4.11
N GLN A 30 -7.89 4.14 4.68
CA GLN A 30 -8.12 5.12 5.75
C GLN A 30 -8.97 6.31 5.31
N ALA A 31 -8.89 6.70 4.03
CA ALA A 31 -9.74 7.71 3.41
C ALA A 31 -11.17 7.23 3.11
N GLY A 32 -11.48 5.95 3.37
CA GLY A 32 -12.81 5.37 3.19
C GLY A 32 -13.08 4.82 1.78
N CYS A 33 -12.06 4.69 0.92
CA CYS A 33 -12.22 4.04 -0.38
C CYS A 33 -12.54 2.55 -0.21
N SER A 34 -13.58 2.09 -0.91
CA SER A 34 -13.92 0.66 -0.97
C SER A 34 -12.94 -0.13 -1.84
N GLU A 35 -12.85 -1.45 -1.62
CA GLU A 35 -12.02 -2.35 -2.45
C GLU A 35 -12.32 -2.18 -3.95
N ILE A 36 -13.60 -2.01 -4.31
CA ILE A 36 -14.03 -1.83 -5.70
C ILE A 36 -13.51 -0.52 -6.28
N GLN A 37 -13.56 0.58 -5.52
CA GLN A 37 -13.05 1.87 -5.98
C GLN A 37 -11.53 1.80 -6.20
N ILE A 38 -10.80 1.18 -5.27
CA ILE A 38 -9.36 0.99 -5.38
C ILE A 38 -9.02 0.13 -6.61
N LEU A 39 -9.73 -0.99 -6.83
CA LEU A 39 -9.50 -1.85 -8.01
C LEU A 39 -9.86 -1.16 -9.33
N ASN A 40 -10.84 -0.26 -9.33
CA ASN A 40 -11.17 0.53 -10.53
C ASN A 40 -10.07 1.54 -10.87
N GLU A 41 -9.42 2.14 -9.86
CA GLU A 41 -8.28 3.05 -10.06
C GLU A 41 -6.99 2.30 -10.42
N TYR A 42 -6.82 1.10 -9.88
CA TYR A 42 -5.65 0.25 -10.11
C TYR A 42 -6.07 -1.08 -10.74
N PRO A 43 -6.47 -1.10 -12.04
CA PRO A 43 -6.97 -2.29 -12.71
C PRO A 43 -5.91 -3.39 -12.89
N HIS A 44 -4.65 -3.08 -12.61
CA HIS A 44 -3.54 -4.04 -12.57
C HIS A 44 -3.48 -4.85 -11.28
N LEU A 45 -4.20 -4.43 -10.24
CA LEU A 45 -4.37 -5.20 -9.01
C LEU A 45 -5.60 -6.08 -9.14
N ASN A 46 -5.51 -7.28 -8.58
CA ASN A 46 -6.68 -8.10 -8.30
C ASN A 46 -7.09 -8.03 -6.82
N LEU A 47 -8.30 -8.53 -6.53
CA LEU A 47 -8.86 -8.50 -5.18
C LEU A 47 -8.01 -9.26 -4.16
N ASN A 48 -7.36 -10.36 -4.55
CA ASN A 48 -6.54 -11.15 -3.63
C ASN A 48 -5.26 -10.40 -3.28
N GLU A 49 -4.61 -9.77 -4.25
CA GLU A 49 -3.43 -8.93 -4.04
C GLU A 49 -3.74 -7.72 -3.14
N LEU A 50 -4.88 -7.07 -3.36
CA LEU A 50 -5.32 -5.95 -2.53
C LEU A 50 -5.55 -6.39 -1.08
N ARG A 51 -6.24 -7.51 -0.86
CA ARG A 51 -6.48 -8.06 0.48
C ARG A 51 -5.20 -8.54 1.16
N GLU A 52 -4.27 -9.11 0.40
CA GLU A 52 -2.96 -9.48 0.91
C GLU A 52 -2.17 -8.24 1.36
N ALA A 53 -2.24 -7.14 0.60
CA ALA A 53 -1.64 -5.87 0.98
C ALA A 53 -2.25 -5.31 2.27
N PHE A 54 -3.58 -5.36 2.42
CA PHE A 54 -4.24 -4.95 3.67
C PHE A 54 -3.89 -5.86 4.84
N SER A 55 -3.84 -7.16 4.64
CA SER A 55 -3.39 -8.09 5.68
C SER A 55 -1.94 -7.83 6.10
N TYR A 56 -1.05 -7.51 5.15
CA TYR A 56 0.30 -7.06 5.46
C TYR A 56 0.29 -5.76 6.27
N ALA A 57 -0.55 -4.79 5.89
CA ALA A 57 -0.66 -3.52 6.59
C ALA A 57 -1.16 -3.68 8.03
N ASP A 58 -2.17 -4.52 8.25
CA ASP A 58 -2.69 -4.79 9.59
C ASP A 58 -1.64 -5.48 10.48
N ASN A 59 -0.90 -6.45 9.93
CA ASN A 59 0.18 -7.16 10.65
C ASN A 59 1.43 -6.30 10.90
N ASN A 60 1.66 -5.26 10.09
CA ASN A 60 2.81 -4.36 10.17
C ASN A 60 2.38 -2.90 10.40
N SER A 61 1.29 -2.70 11.13
CA SER A 61 0.62 -1.39 11.27
C SER A 61 1.55 -0.28 11.73
N LYS A 62 2.49 -0.56 12.64
CA LYS A 62 3.49 0.42 13.08
C LYS A 62 4.44 0.86 11.97
N GLU A 63 4.91 -0.07 11.14
CA GLU A 63 5.77 0.23 9.99
C GLU A 63 5.01 1.12 9.01
N ILE A 64 3.81 0.69 8.62
CA ILE A 64 2.98 1.39 7.65
C ILE A 64 2.58 2.78 8.15
N GLN A 65 2.15 2.91 9.41
CA GLN A 65 1.78 4.20 9.96
C GLN A 65 2.97 5.18 10.02
N ASN A 66 4.17 4.68 10.33
CA ASN A 66 5.37 5.51 10.29
C ASN A 66 5.67 6.02 8.88
N LEU A 67 5.53 5.16 7.86
CA LEU A 67 5.69 5.56 6.45
C LEU A 67 4.65 6.61 6.06
N ILE A 68 3.38 6.39 6.38
CA ILE A 68 2.29 7.35 6.10
C ILE A 68 2.59 8.70 6.75
N ASN A 69 2.98 8.71 8.03
CA ASN A 69 3.33 9.94 8.73
C ASN A 69 4.52 10.64 8.05
N LEU A 70 5.60 9.92 7.76
CA LEU A 70 6.79 10.46 7.10
C LEU A 70 6.45 11.10 5.75
N ILE A 71 5.60 10.43 4.97
CA ILE A 71 5.12 10.90 3.67
C ILE A 71 4.34 12.20 3.85
N ASN A 72 3.37 12.24 4.77
CA ASN A 72 2.61 13.46 5.04
C ASN A 72 3.51 14.64 5.44
N TYR A 73 4.55 14.41 6.27
CA TYR A 73 5.52 15.45 6.63
C TYR A 73 6.45 15.89 5.49
N THR A 74 6.64 15.07 4.46
CA THR A 74 7.54 15.37 3.34
C THR A 74 6.85 16.24 2.27
N TYR A 75 5.52 16.25 2.25
CA TYR A 75 4.71 16.98 1.26
C TYR A 75 3.90 18.14 1.85
N GLU A 76 4.17 18.51 3.12
CA GLU A 76 3.81 19.80 3.73
C GLU A 76 4.95 20.81 3.58
#